data_AF-A0A2N0QZ11-F1
#
_entry.id   AF-A0A2N0QZ11-F1
#
_cell.length_a   1.000
_cell.length_b   1.000
_cell.length_c   1.000
_cell.angle_alpha   90.00
_cell.angle_beta   90.00
_cell.angle_gamma   90.00
#
_symmetry.space_group_name_H-M   'P 1'
#
loop_
_entity.id
_entity.type
_entity.pdbx_description
1 polymer ?
#
loop_
_entity_poly.entity_id
_entity_poly.type
_entity_poly.pdbx_seq_one_letter_code
_entity_poly.pdbx_strand_id
1 'polypeptide(L)'
;QQELEFLLARVFYSTGIPFNTIDNEDFQIFLKKACPSFKIPTCQSLSVNLLNNDYKNIRVVTKNVLNETPYFCLTSDGWSNINKEPLINYMIT
;
A
#
# COMPACT_ATOMS: atom_id res chain seq x y z
N GLN A 1 17.83 7.08 -3.38
CA GLN A 1 16.82 7.60 -2.43
C GLN A 1 15.40 7.21 -2.86
N GLN A 2 14.87 7.75 -3.97
CA GLN A 2 13.48 7.49 -4.41
C GLN A 2 13.13 6.00 -4.59
N GLU A 3 14.00 5.22 -5.23
CA GLU A 3 13.78 3.78 -5.43
C GLU A 3 13.67 3.02 -4.10
N LEU A 4 14.54 3.34 -3.14
CA LEU A 4 14.55 2.70 -1.82
C LEU A 4 13.31 3.09 -1.00
N GLU A 5 12.85 4.34 -1.10
CA GLU A 5 11.58 4.78 -0.51
C GLU A 5 10.39 4.02 -1.10
N PHE A 6 10.38 3.84 -2.43
CA PHE A 6 9.33 3.09 -3.11
C PHE A 6 9.30 1.62 -2.71
N LEU A 7 10.46 0.97 -2.64
CA LEU A 7 10.57 -0.43 -2.19
C LEU A 7 10.12 -0.58 -0.74
N LEU A 8 10.56 0.33 0.15
CA LEU A 8 10.12 0.32 1.54
C LEU A 8 8.60 0.52 1.64
N ALA A 9 8.03 1.48 0.92
CA ALA A 9 6.59 1.73 0.90
C ALA A 9 5.78 0.52 0.42
N ARG A 10 6.27 -0.18 -0.63
CA ARG A 10 5.63 -1.40 -1.13
C ARG A 10 5.59 -2.53 -0.11
N VAL A 11 6.57 -2.63 0.80
CA VAL A 11 6.49 -3.58 1.91
C VAL A 11 5.26 -3.28 2.76
N PHE A 12 5.06 -2.01 3.16
CA PHE A 12 3.89 -1.62 3.95
C PHE A 12 2.57 -1.96 3.24
N TYR A 13 2.45 -1.65 1.95
CA TYR A 13 1.19 -1.84 1.22
C TYR A 13 0.90 -3.31 0.92
N SER A 14 1.91 -4.08 0.51
CA SER A 14 1.73 -5.48 0.12
C SER A 14 1.51 -6.42 1.31
N THR A 15 2.00 -6.06 2.52
CA THR A 15 1.85 -6.89 3.73
C THR A 15 0.88 -6.30 4.74
N GLY A 16 0.26 -5.16 4.46
CA GLY A 16 -0.70 -4.52 5.37
C GLY A 16 -0.09 -4.04 6.69
N ILE A 17 1.19 -3.64 6.70
CA ILE A 17 1.81 -3.08 7.92
C ILE A 17 1.19 -1.71 8.21
N PRO A 18 0.75 -1.45 9.46
CA PRO A 18 0.29 -0.13 9.86
C PRO A 18 1.33 0.97 9.59
N PHE A 19 0.92 2.10 9.02
CA PHE A 19 1.87 3.15 8.64
C PHE A 19 2.63 3.76 9.82
N ASN A 20 2.05 3.76 11.02
CA ASN A 20 2.72 4.21 12.24
C ASN A 20 3.92 3.34 12.64
N THR A 21 4.06 2.12 12.09
CA THR A 21 5.25 1.28 12.30
C THR A 21 6.52 1.96 11.78
N ILE A 22 6.43 2.84 10.79
CA ILE A 22 7.60 3.58 10.31
C ILE A 22 8.19 4.48 11.40
N ASP A 23 7.37 5.01 12.30
CA ASP A 23 7.79 5.94 13.35
C ASP A 23 8.27 5.19 14.62
N ASN A 24 8.24 3.86 14.62
CA ASN A 24 8.77 3.05 15.72
C ASN A 24 10.31 3.21 15.83
N GLU A 25 10.79 3.43 17.05
CA GLU A 25 12.20 3.73 17.31
C GLU A 25 13.14 2.58 16.90
N ASP A 26 12.82 1.34 17.23
CA ASP A 26 13.64 0.18 16.87
C ASP A 26 13.68 -0.02 15.35
N PHE A 27 12.56 0.23 14.66
CA PHE A 27 12.49 0.16 13.20
C PHE A 27 13.37 1.24 12.55
N GLN A 28 13.32 2.48 13.06
CA GLN A 28 14.17 3.58 12.60
C GLN A 28 15.65 3.29 12.86
N ILE A 29 16.01 2.79 14.05
CA ILE A 29 17.39 2.40 14.40
C ILE A 29 17.88 1.30 13.46
N PHE A 30 17.07 0.29 13.19
CA PHE A 30 17.40 -0.79 12.27
C PHE A 30 17.71 -0.24 10.87
N LEU A 31 16.81 0.59 10.31
CA LEU A 31 17.00 1.19 8.99
C LEU A 31 18.24 2.10 8.93
N LYS A 32 18.51 2.86 10.00
CA LYS A 32 19.71 3.71 10.08
C LYS A 32 21.00 2.93 10.21
N LYS A 33 21.00 1.79 10.92
CA LYS A 33 22.16 0.91 10.98
C LYS A 33 22.42 0.21 9.64
N ALA A 34 21.36 -0.22 8.96
CA ALA A 34 21.45 -0.87 7.66
C ALA A 34 21.87 0.10 6.53
N CYS A 35 21.31 1.32 6.52
CA CYS A 35 21.63 2.34 5.53
C CYS A 35 21.63 3.76 6.16
N PRO A 36 22.76 4.22 6.71
CA PRO A 36 22.83 5.48 7.45
C PRO A 36 22.40 6.72 6.65
N SER A 37 22.72 6.75 5.35
CA SER A 37 22.41 7.86 4.45
C SER A 37 20.94 7.90 4.00
N PHE A 38 20.17 6.82 4.23
CA PHE A 38 18.79 6.77 3.80
C PHE A 38 17.92 7.71 4.62
N LYS A 39 17.20 8.62 3.95
CA LYS A 39 16.18 9.45 4.61
C LYS A 39 14.92 8.61 4.76
N ILE A 40 14.57 8.28 6.00
CA ILE A 40 13.43 7.41 6.28
C ILE A 40 12.16 8.24 6.06
N PRO A 41 11.19 7.75 5.29
CA PRO A 41 9.94 8.48 5.05
C PRO A 41 9.14 8.59 6.35
N THR A 42 8.30 9.63 6.44
CA THR A 42 7.35 9.78 7.54
C THR A 42 6.09 8.96 7.28
N CYS A 43 5.33 8.66 8.34
CA CYS A 43 4.00 8.04 8.23
C CYS A 43 3.08 8.83 7.27
N GLN A 44 3.12 10.16 7.29
CA GLN A 44 2.36 11.00 6.36
C GLN A 44 2.83 10.85 4.90
N SER A 45 4.13 10.73 4.66
CA SER A 45 4.66 10.49 3.32
C SER A 45 4.20 9.13 2.78
N LEU A 46 4.21 8.10 3.63
CA LEU A 46 3.68 6.77 3.31
C LEU A 46 2.18 6.79 3.02
N SER A 47 1.38 7.49 3.81
CA SER A 47 -0.09 7.47 3.67
C SER A 47 -0.63 8.35 2.54
N VAL A 48 0.17 9.31 2.06
CA VAL A 48 -0.27 10.28 1.04
C VAL A 48 0.52 10.12 -0.25
N ASN A 49 1.77 10.61 -0.29
CA ASN A 49 2.48 10.79 -1.55
C ASN A 49 2.93 9.44 -2.14
N LEU A 50 3.53 8.58 -1.32
CA LEU A 50 4.05 7.29 -1.75
C LEU A 50 2.89 6.34 -2.13
N LEU A 51 1.81 6.35 -1.35
CA LEU A 51 0.64 5.52 -1.63
C LEU A 51 -0.04 5.91 -2.94
N ASN A 52 -0.25 7.22 -3.17
CA ASN A 52 -0.86 7.70 -4.41
C ASN A 52 0.00 7.38 -5.65
N ASN A 53 1.31 7.43 -5.52
CA ASN A 53 2.22 7.09 -6.60
C ASN A 53 2.19 5.59 -6.91
N ASP A 54 2.26 4.74 -5.89
CA ASP A 54 2.17 3.28 -6.07
C ASP A 54 0.80 2.86 -6.63
N TYR A 55 -0.29 3.46 -6.13
CA TYR A 55 -1.64 3.25 -6.66
C TYR A 55 -1.74 3.58 -8.16
N LYS A 56 -1.16 4.71 -8.59
CA LYS A 56 -1.15 5.08 -10.02
C LYS A 56 -0.42 4.03 -10.85
N ASN A 57 0.72 3.54 -10.37
CA ASN A 57 1.50 2.50 -11.06
C ASN A 57 0.71 1.19 -11.16
N ILE A 58 0.18 0.70 -10.04
CA ILE A 58 -0.62 -0.53 -9.99
C ILE A 58 -1.86 -0.40 -10.87
N ARG A 59 -2.55 0.75 -10.84
CA ARG A 59 -3.74 0.99 -11.68
C ARG A 59 -3.45 0.86 -13.17
N VAL A 60 -2.30 1.31 -13.65
CA VAL A 60 -1.90 1.14 -15.05
C VAL A 60 -1.72 -0.34 -15.38
N VAL A 61 -1.01 -1.08 -14.53
CA VAL A 61 -0.81 -2.52 -14.69
C VAL A 61 -2.15 -3.27 -14.68
N THR A 62 -3.02 -2.99 -13.70
CA THR A 62 -4.35 -3.61 -13.60
C THR A 62 -5.19 -3.31 -14.84
N LYS A 63 -5.17 -2.07 -15.37
CA LYS A 63 -5.90 -1.74 -16.60
C LYS A 63 -5.43 -2.55 -17.81
N ASN A 64 -4.12 -2.78 -17.94
CA ASN A 64 -3.61 -3.59 -19.04
C ASN A 64 -4.09 -5.04 -18.91
N VAL A 65 -4.02 -5.63 -17.71
CA VAL A 65 -4.55 -6.97 -17.43
C VAL A 65 -6.04 -7.06 -17.76
N LEU A 66 -6.83 -6.04 -17.40
CA LEU A 66 -8.26 -5.97 -17.70
C LEU A 66 -8.56 -5.81 -19.21
N ASN A 67 -7.67 -5.21 -19.98
CA ASN A 67 -7.87 -5.08 -21.44
C ASN A 67 -7.50 -6.38 -22.18
N GLU A 68 -6.57 -7.16 -21.61
CA GLU A 68 -6.06 -8.40 -22.21
C GLU A 68 -6.89 -9.64 -21.84
N THR A 69 -7.73 -9.53 -20.80
CA THR A 69 -8.52 -10.66 -20.29
C THR A 69 -9.97 -10.58 -20.81
N PRO A 70 -10.50 -11.63 -21.46
CA PRO A 70 -11.82 -11.57 -22.12
C PRO A 70 -13.02 -11.73 -21.17
N TYR A 71 -12.82 -12.35 -20.01
CA TYR A 71 -13.88 -12.65 -19.04
C TYR A 71 -13.38 -12.39 -17.62
N PHE A 72 -14.25 -11.87 -16.77
CA PHE A 72 -13.95 -11.58 -15.37
C PHE A 72 -15.08 -12.07 -14.48
N CYS A 73 -14.75 -12.45 -13.25
CA CYS A 73 -15.73 -12.63 -12.20
C CYS A 73 -15.73 -11.39 -11.28
N LEU A 74 -16.90 -10.77 -11.10
CA LEU A 74 -17.09 -9.74 -10.07
C LEU A 74 -17.72 -10.38 -8.84
N THR A 75 -16.99 -10.41 -7.74
CA THR A 75 -17.47 -10.88 -6.44
C THR A 75 -17.76 -9.69 -5.55
N SER A 76 -18.96 -9.63 -4.96
CA SER A 76 -19.32 -8.64 -3.95
C SER A 76 -19.52 -9.28 -2.59
N ASP A 77 -18.92 -8.71 -1.55
CA ASP A 77 -19.09 -9.14 -0.16
C ASP A 77 -19.64 -7.96 0.67
N GLY A 78 -20.66 -8.20 1.47
CA GLY A 78 -21.37 -7.17 2.23
C GLY A 78 -21.40 -7.50 3.72
N TRP A 79 -20.95 -6.57 4.56
CA TRP A 79 -21.02 -6.71 6.02
C TRP A 79 -21.45 -5.42 6.70
N SER A 80 -21.86 -5.49 7.96
CA SER A 80 -22.07 -4.31 8.81
C SER A 80 -20.87 -4.11 9.73
N ASN A 81 -20.33 -2.90 9.80
CA ASN A 81 -19.24 -2.60 10.72
C ASN A 81 -19.71 -2.55 12.19
N ILE A 82 -18.80 -2.29 13.12
CA ILE A 82 -19.10 -2.19 14.56
C ILE A 82 -20.14 -1.12 14.91
N ASN A 83 -20.33 -0.13 14.02
CA ASN A 83 -21.33 0.94 14.14
C ASN A 83 -22.64 0.61 13.39
N LYS A 84 -22.80 -0.62 12.88
CA LYS A 84 -23.92 -1.09 12.03
C LYS A 84 -24.03 -0.40 10.68
N GLU A 85 -22.98 0.28 10.23
CA GLU A 85 -22.96 0.89 8.91
C GLU A 85 -22.65 -0.19 7.84
N PRO A 86 -23.34 -0.18 6.70
CA PRO A 86 -23.11 -1.15 5.64
C PRO A 86 -21.78 -0.88 4.93
N LEU A 87 -20.99 -1.93 4.74
CA LEU A 87 -19.78 -1.95 3.94
C LEU A 87 -19.93 -2.99 2.83
N ILE A 88 -19.59 -2.60 1.60
CA ILE A 88 -19.63 -3.48 0.44
C ILE A 88 -18.25 -3.47 -0.20
N ASN A 89 -17.63 -4.65 -0.27
CA ASN A 89 -16.39 -4.89 -0.97
C ASN A 89 -16.68 -5.46 -2.36
N TYR A 90 -15.90 -5.04 -3.35
CA TYR A 90 -15.94 -5.54 -4.72
C TYR A 90 -14.55 -6.06 -5.10
N MET A 91 -14.49 -7.30 -5.57
CA MET A 91 -13.26 -7.93 -6.05
C MET A 91 -13.46 -8.47 -7.45
N ILE A 92 -12.46 -8.26 -8.30
CA ILE A 92 -12.40 -8.82 -9.65
C ILE A 92 -11.36 -9.94 -9.63
N THR A 93 -11.74 -11.14 -10.10
CA THR A 93 -10.86 -12.31 -10.25
C THR A 93 -10.92 -12.88 -11.64
#